data_AF-A0A5E4ABZ2-F1
#
_entry.id   AF-A0A5E4ABZ2-F1
#
_cell.length_a   1.000
_cell.length_b   1.000
_cell.length_c   1.000
_cell.angle_alpha   90.00
_cell.angle_beta   90.00
_cell.angle_gamma   90.00
#
_symmetry.space_group_name_H-M   'P 1'
#
loop_
_entity.id
_entity.type
_entity.pdbx_description
1 polymer ?
#
loop_
_entity_poly.entity_id
_entity_poly.type
_entity_poly.pdbx_seq_one_letter_code
_entity_poly.pdbx_strand_id
1 'polypeptide(L)'
;MFAGLQDLGVANGEDLKETLTNCTEPLKAIEQFQTENGVLLPSLQSALPFLDLHGTPRLEFHQSVFDELRDKLLERVSAIASEGKAEERYKKLEDLLEKSFSLVKMPSLQPVVMCVMKHLPKVPEKKLKLVMADKELYRACAVEVKRQIWQDNQALFGDEVSPLLKQYILEKESALFSTELSVLHNFFSPSPKTRRQGEVVQKLTQMVGKNVKLYDMVLQFLRTLFLRTRNVHYCTLRAELLMSLHDLDVGDICTVDPCHKFTWCLDACIRERFVDSKRARELQGFLDGVKKGQEQVLGDLSMILCDPFAINTLSLSTIRHLQELVSQETLPRDSPDLLLLLRLLALGQGAWDLIDSQVFKEPKMEAELITRFLPMLMSFVVDDHTFNVDQKLPAEEKAPVVYPSTLPESFTKFLQEQRMACEVGLYYVLHITKQRNKNALLRLLPGLVETFGDLAFSDIFLHLLTGSLALLADEFALEDFCSSLFDGFFLTASPRKENVHRHVLRLLLHLHPRVAPSKLEALQKALEPTGQSGEAVKELYSQLGEKLEQLDHRKPSPAQSAEPPALELPLPSVPAPAGL
;
A
#
# COMPACT_ATOMS: atom_id res chain seq x y z
N MET A 1 -36.09 -12.24 -23.24
CA MET A 1 -36.41 -10.89 -22.72
C MET A 1 -37.51 -10.91 -21.66
N PHE A 2 -38.48 -11.84 -21.73
CA PHE A 2 -39.64 -11.91 -20.83
C PHE A 2 -39.72 -13.23 -20.04
N ALA A 3 -38.61 -13.68 -19.47
CA ALA A 3 -38.55 -14.94 -18.72
C ALA A 3 -39.31 -14.81 -17.39
N GLY A 4 -40.11 -15.83 -17.05
CA GLY A 4 -40.82 -15.94 -15.76
C GLY A 4 -42.22 -15.29 -15.70
N LEU A 5 -42.70 -14.63 -16.76
CA LEU A 5 -44.05 -14.05 -16.80
C LEU A 5 -45.16 -15.13 -16.81
N GLN A 6 -44.91 -16.25 -17.48
CA GLN A 6 -45.83 -17.39 -17.49
C GLN A 6 -46.03 -18.00 -16.10
N ASP A 7 -44.98 -18.01 -15.27
CA ASP A 7 -45.05 -18.49 -13.88
C ASP A 7 -45.94 -17.60 -13.00
N LEU A 8 -46.22 -16.36 -13.45
CA LEU A 8 -47.12 -15.41 -12.80
C LEU A 8 -48.49 -15.30 -13.50
N GLY A 9 -48.74 -16.12 -14.51
CA GLY A 9 -49.97 -16.07 -15.30
C GLY A 9 -50.11 -14.80 -16.16
N VAL A 10 -49.00 -14.12 -16.47
CA VAL A 10 -49.00 -12.93 -17.33
C VAL A 10 -48.64 -13.36 -18.76
N ALA A 11 -49.50 -12.97 -19.72
CA ALA A 11 -49.30 -13.26 -21.14
C ALA A 11 -48.03 -12.58 -21.67
N ASN A 12 -47.29 -13.29 -22.52
CA ASN A 12 -46.04 -12.82 -23.12
C ASN A 12 -46.17 -12.64 -24.66
N GLY A 13 -45.06 -12.27 -25.30
CA GLY A 13 -45.04 -12.02 -26.75
C GLY A 13 -45.30 -13.27 -27.61
N GLU A 14 -45.01 -14.48 -27.11
CA GLU A 14 -45.35 -15.72 -27.81
C GLU A 14 -46.85 -16.00 -27.72
N ASP A 15 -47.49 -15.73 -26.57
CA ASP A 15 -48.95 -15.86 -26.42
C ASP A 15 -49.69 -14.89 -27.37
N LEU A 16 -49.19 -13.65 -27.51
CA LEU A 16 -49.71 -12.69 -28.49
C LEU A 16 -49.50 -13.20 -29.92
N LYS A 17 -48.31 -13.71 -30.24
CA LYS A 17 -47.99 -14.24 -31.57
C LYS A 17 -48.87 -15.44 -31.94
N GLU A 18 -49.10 -16.36 -31.00
CA GLU A 18 -50.01 -17.49 -31.18
C GLU A 18 -51.44 -17.00 -31.40
N THR A 19 -51.90 -16.04 -30.59
CA THR A 19 -53.23 -15.42 -30.73
C THR A 19 -53.40 -14.77 -32.11
N LEU A 20 -52.40 -14.04 -32.59
CA LEU A 20 -52.42 -13.38 -33.90
C LEU A 20 -52.33 -14.37 -35.07
N THR A 21 -51.63 -15.49 -34.90
CA THR A 21 -51.50 -16.53 -35.92
C THR A 21 -52.81 -17.31 -36.10
N ASN A 22 -53.60 -17.45 -35.03
CA ASN A 22 -54.81 -18.27 -35.02
C ASN A 22 -56.12 -17.46 -35.13
N CYS A 23 -56.06 -16.13 -35.16
CA CYS A 23 -57.26 -15.29 -35.23
C CYS A 23 -57.72 -14.98 -36.67
N THR A 24 -59.03 -14.80 -36.85
CA THR A 24 -59.64 -14.34 -38.11
C THR A 24 -59.67 -12.81 -38.24
N GLU A 25 -59.61 -12.08 -37.11
CA GLU A 25 -59.64 -10.60 -37.05
C GLU A 25 -58.46 -10.05 -36.21
N PRO A 26 -57.28 -9.83 -36.82
CA PRO A 26 -56.06 -9.44 -36.11
C PRO A 26 -56.17 -8.13 -35.34
N LEU A 27 -56.86 -7.12 -35.90
CA LEU A 27 -57.01 -5.82 -35.26
C LEU A 27 -57.83 -5.89 -33.97
N LYS A 28 -58.92 -6.68 -33.96
CA LYS A 28 -59.71 -6.90 -32.74
C LYS A 28 -58.95 -7.72 -31.70
N ALA A 29 -58.17 -8.71 -32.13
CA ALA A 29 -57.31 -9.47 -31.23
C ALA A 29 -56.25 -8.59 -30.54
N ILE A 30 -55.65 -7.64 -31.28
CA ILE A 30 -54.71 -6.66 -30.71
C ILE A 30 -55.42 -5.75 -29.71
N GLU A 31 -56.59 -5.21 -30.06
CA GLU A 31 -57.35 -4.31 -29.18
C GLU A 31 -57.79 -5.01 -27.89
N GLN A 32 -58.23 -6.26 -27.99
CA GLN A 32 -58.57 -7.09 -26.84
C GLN A 32 -57.34 -7.36 -25.98
N PHE A 33 -56.21 -7.76 -26.58
CA PHE A 33 -54.97 -8.01 -25.85
C PHE A 33 -54.46 -6.75 -25.13
N GLN A 34 -54.54 -5.59 -25.77
CA GLN A 34 -54.18 -4.30 -25.16
C GLN A 34 -55.13 -3.90 -24.03
N THR A 35 -56.41 -4.22 -24.14
CA THR A 35 -57.40 -3.95 -23.10
C THR A 35 -57.19 -4.84 -21.88
N GLU A 36 -56.87 -6.11 -22.09
CA GLU A 36 -56.63 -7.10 -21.03
C GLU A 36 -55.29 -6.90 -20.31
N ASN A 37 -54.23 -6.52 -21.05
CA ASN A 37 -52.86 -6.43 -20.51
C ASN A 37 -52.35 -4.98 -20.32
N GLY A 38 -53.19 -3.99 -20.62
CA GLY A 38 -52.88 -2.56 -20.44
C GLY A 38 -53.02 -2.08 -19.00
N VAL A 39 -52.65 -0.82 -18.75
CA VAL A 39 -52.84 -0.19 -17.42
C VAL A 39 -54.34 0.08 -17.21
N LEU A 40 -54.96 -0.70 -16.32
CA LEU A 40 -56.40 -0.66 -16.02
C LEU A 40 -56.79 0.54 -15.13
N LEU A 41 -56.60 1.75 -15.63
CA LEU A 41 -57.04 3.00 -14.99
C LEU A 41 -58.13 3.66 -15.84
N PRO A 42 -59.38 3.81 -15.35
CA PRO A 42 -60.47 4.41 -16.11
C PRO A 42 -60.18 5.83 -16.62
N SER A 43 -59.45 6.63 -15.85
CA SER A 43 -59.02 7.98 -16.23
C SER A 43 -57.98 7.99 -17.35
N LEU A 44 -57.18 6.92 -17.47
CA LEU A 44 -56.13 6.81 -18.48
C LEU A 44 -56.70 6.47 -19.86
N GLN A 45 -57.78 5.67 -19.93
CA GLN A 45 -58.43 5.36 -21.21
C GLN A 45 -58.90 6.61 -21.96
N SER A 46 -59.40 7.62 -21.24
CA SER A 46 -59.77 8.92 -21.84
C SER A 46 -58.56 9.81 -22.16
N ALA A 47 -57.42 9.60 -21.49
CA ALA A 47 -56.23 10.43 -21.63
C ALA A 47 -55.27 9.96 -22.76
N LEU A 48 -55.21 8.64 -23.03
CA LEU A 48 -54.33 8.06 -24.06
C LEU A 48 -54.51 8.68 -25.46
N PRO A 49 -55.73 8.96 -25.96
CA PRO A 49 -55.91 9.61 -27.26
C PRO A 49 -55.27 11.01 -27.33
N PHE A 50 -55.20 11.73 -26.20
CA PHE A 50 -54.51 13.02 -26.18
C PHE A 50 -53.00 12.85 -26.34
N LEU A 51 -52.40 11.80 -25.77
CA LEU A 51 -50.98 11.49 -25.98
C LEU A 51 -50.71 11.11 -27.44
N ASP A 52 -51.61 10.35 -28.06
CA ASP A 52 -51.55 10.01 -29.48
C ASP A 52 -51.59 11.30 -30.36
N LEU A 53 -52.44 12.28 -30.03
CA LEU A 53 -52.52 13.58 -30.72
C LEU A 53 -51.25 14.43 -30.57
N HIS A 54 -50.52 14.28 -29.47
CA HIS A 54 -49.23 14.94 -29.24
C HIS A 54 -48.05 14.15 -29.82
N GLY A 55 -48.32 13.07 -30.56
CA GLY A 55 -47.30 12.25 -31.22
C GLY A 55 -46.45 11.41 -30.27
N THR A 56 -46.89 11.21 -29.01
CA THR A 56 -46.19 10.35 -28.05
C THR A 56 -46.62 8.89 -28.26
N PRO A 57 -45.70 7.98 -28.63
CA PRO A 57 -46.03 6.57 -28.78
C PRO A 57 -46.50 5.96 -27.45
N ARG A 58 -47.56 5.16 -27.48
CA ARG A 58 -48.08 4.45 -26.29
C ARG A 58 -47.02 3.58 -25.60
N LEU A 59 -46.09 3.02 -26.38
CA LEU A 59 -44.96 2.25 -25.85
C LEU A 59 -44.08 3.10 -24.92
N GLU A 60 -43.73 4.33 -25.33
CA GLU A 60 -42.90 5.23 -24.53
C GLU A 60 -43.61 5.62 -23.23
N PHE A 61 -44.92 5.89 -23.30
CA PHE A 61 -45.73 6.14 -22.11
C PHE A 61 -45.71 4.94 -21.15
N HIS A 62 -45.99 3.73 -21.63
CA HIS A 62 -46.03 2.54 -20.77
C HIS A 62 -44.65 2.19 -20.21
N GLN A 63 -43.57 2.38 -20.97
CA GLN A 63 -42.20 2.23 -20.48
C GLN A 63 -41.90 3.24 -19.37
N SER A 64 -42.27 4.51 -19.55
CA SER A 64 -42.08 5.54 -18.53
C SER A 64 -42.85 5.23 -17.24
N VAL A 65 -44.11 4.80 -17.33
CA VAL A 65 -44.90 4.38 -16.17
C VAL A 65 -44.27 3.17 -15.48
N PHE A 66 -43.78 2.20 -16.25
CA PHE A 66 -43.12 1.02 -15.72
C PHE A 66 -41.85 1.38 -14.96
N ASP A 67 -40.99 2.24 -15.53
CA ASP A 67 -39.76 2.70 -14.89
C ASP A 67 -40.05 3.45 -13.59
N GLU A 68 -41.04 4.36 -13.58
CA GLU A 68 -41.49 5.08 -12.38
C GLU A 68 -42.01 4.13 -11.30
N LEU A 69 -42.77 3.09 -11.67
CA LEU A 69 -43.25 2.08 -10.74
C LEU A 69 -42.12 1.21 -10.17
N ARG A 70 -41.15 0.85 -11.02
CA ARG A 70 -39.95 0.12 -10.58
C ARG A 70 -39.18 0.95 -9.57
N ASP A 71 -38.96 2.23 -9.85
CA ASP A 71 -38.17 3.10 -8.99
C ASP A 71 -38.88 3.34 -7.65
N LYS A 72 -40.20 3.56 -7.66
CA LYS A 72 -41.01 3.57 -6.42
C LYS A 72 -40.96 2.28 -5.65
N LEU A 73 -40.93 1.13 -6.32
CA LEU A 73 -40.80 -0.16 -5.67
C LEU A 73 -39.41 -0.33 -5.03
N LEU A 74 -38.34 0.11 -5.69
CA LEU A 74 -36.97 0.12 -5.14
C LEU A 74 -36.88 0.99 -3.89
N GLU A 75 -37.45 2.19 -3.92
CA GLU A 75 -37.56 3.07 -2.76
C GLU A 75 -38.32 2.40 -1.62
N ARG A 76 -39.45 1.75 -1.94
CA ARG A 76 -40.28 1.07 -0.93
C ARG A 76 -39.56 -0.13 -0.31
N VAL A 77 -38.82 -0.91 -1.10
CA VAL A 77 -37.98 -2.02 -0.60
C VAL A 77 -36.93 -1.48 0.36
N SER A 78 -36.27 -0.39 0.00
CA SER A 78 -35.26 0.26 0.84
C SER A 78 -35.85 0.78 2.15
N ALA A 79 -37.06 1.37 2.11
CA ALA A 79 -37.79 1.83 3.29
C ALA A 79 -38.21 0.66 4.20
N ILE A 80 -38.69 -0.46 3.63
CA ILE A 80 -39.01 -1.67 4.41
C ILE A 80 -37.75 -2.21 5.11
N ALA A 81 -36.59 -2.14 4.45
CA ALA A 81 -35.34 -2.62 5.02
C ALA A 81 -34.86 -1.79 6.22
N SER A 82 -35.15 -0.48 6.26
CA SER A 82 -34.73 0.43 7.33
C SER A 82 -35.74 0.53 8.48
N GLU A 83 -37.04 0.42 8.21
CA GLU A 83 -38.10 0.71 9.18
C GLU A 83 -38.71 -0.55 9.85
N GLY A 84 -39.12 -0.40 11.10
CA GLY A 84 -39.89 -1.43 11.84
C GLY A 84 -39.04 -2.49 12.56
N LYS A 85 -39.72 -3.51 13.10
CA LYS A 85 -39.09 -4.63 13.82
C LYS A 85 -38.38 -5.56 12.83
N ALA A 86 -37.20 -6.04 13.20
CA ALA A 86 -36.33 -6.86 12.35
C ALA A 86 -37.04 -8.10 11.76
N GLU A 87 -37.76 -8.86 12.58
CA GLU A 87 -38.47 -10.06 12.13
C GLU A 87 -39.56 -9.75 11.09
N GLU A 88 -40.36 -8.70 11.33
CA GLU A 88 -41.46 -8.33 10.45
C GLU A 88 -40.96 -7.85 9.08
N ARG A 89 -39.89 -7.05 9.05
CA ARG A 89 -39.32 -6.57 7.78
C ARG A 89 -38.66 -7.69 6.99
N TYR A 90 -37.93 -8.60 7.64
CA TYR A 90 -37.29 -9.71 6.93
C TYR A 90 -38.33 -10.67 6.36
N LYS A 91 -39.40 -10.97 7.09
CA LYS A 91 -40.52 -11.76 6.56
C LYS A 91 -41.15 -11.11 5.32
N LYS A 92 -41.40 -9.79 5.35
CA LYS A 92 -41.93 -9.07 4.18
C LYS A 92 -40.99 -9.13 2.97
N LEU A 93 -39.69 -9.01 3.19
CA LEU A 93 -38.69 -9.10 2.12
C LEU A 93 -38.56 -10.53 1.58
N GLU A 94 -38.66 -11.55 2.43
CA GLU A 94 -38.68 -12.96 2.01
C GLU A 94 -39.92 -13.27 1.16
N ASP A 95 -41.10 -12.83 1.60
CA ASP A 95 -42.36 -12.99 0.86
C ASP A 95 -42.29 -12.29 -0.51
N LEU A 96 -41.71 -11.09 -0.56
CA LEU A 96 -41.49 -10.36 -1.80
C LEU A 96 -40.49 -11.06 -2.72
N LEU A 97 -39.41 -11.61 -2.16
CA LEU A 97 -38.43 -12.38 -2.92
C LEU A 97 -39.05 -13.65 -3.49
N GLU A 98 -39.95 -14.33 -2.78
CA GLU A 98 -40.63 -15.53 -3.30
C GLU A 98 -41.47 -15.22 -4.53
N LYS A 99 -42.18 -14.09 -4.51
CA LYS A 99 -43.01 -13.66 -5.64
C LYS A 99 -42.23 -13.13 -6.83
N SER A 100 -41.09 -12.48 -6.58
CA SER A 100 -40.35 -11.75 -7.62
C SER A 100 -39.18 -12.53 -8.23
N PHE A 101 -38.69 -13.60 -7.59
CA PHE A 101 -37.47 -14.28 -8.03
C PHE A 101 -37.60 -14.99 -9.39
N SER A 102 -38.79 -15.44 -9.80
CA SER A 102 -39.02 -15.98 -11.15
C SER A 102 -38.67 -14.97 -12.26
N LEU A 103 -38.75 -13.68 -11.95
CA LEU A 103 -38.47 -12.56 -12.85
C LEU A 103 -37.00 -12.10 -12.81
N VAL A 104 -36.11 -12.78 -12.08
CA VAL A 104 -34.70 -12.35 -11.90
C VAL A 104 -33.92 -12.22 -13.22
N LYS A 105 -34.32 -12.98 -14.25
CA LYS A 105 -33.74 -12.93 -15.59
C LYS A 105 -34.34 -11.85 -16.49
N MET A 106 -35.37 -11.13 -16.03
CA MET A 106 -35.97 -10.03 -16.77
C MET A 106 -35.23 -8.73 -16.44
N PRO A 107 -34.53 -8.10 -17.40
CA PRO A 107 -33.66 -6.95 -17.12
C PRO A 107 -34.36 -5.77 -16.43
N SER A 108 -35.65 -5.56 -16.72
CA SER A 108 -36.43 -4.46 -16.19
C SER A 108 -36.86 -4.65 -14.72
N LEU A 109 -36.97 -5.89 -14.22
CA LEU A 109 -37.27 -6.18 -12.80
C LEU A 109 -36.10 -6.76 -12.00
N GLN A 110 -35.04 -7.19 -12.68
CA GLN A 110 -33.83 -7.68 -12.03
C GLN A 110 -33.32 -6.72 -10.93
N PRO A 111 -33.25 -5.38 -11.13
CA PRO A 111 -32.81 -4.46 -10.07
C PRO A 111 -33.62 -4.59 -8.77
N VAL A 112 -34.93 -4.83 -8.87
CA VAL A 112 -35.82 -5.01 -7.71
C VAL A 112 -35.46 -6.29 -6.98
N VAL A 113 -35.32 -7.41 -7.69
CA VAL A 113 -34.95 -8.71 -7.08
C VAL A 113 -33.59 -8.61 -6.39
N MET A 114 -32.61 -7.99 -7.06
CA MET A 114 -31.27 -7.78 -6.50
C MET A 114 -31.30 -6.88 -5.26
N CYS A 115 -32.11 -5.82 -5.26
CA CYS A 115 -32.31 -4.94 -4.11
C CYS A 115 -32.90 -5.70 -2.92
N VAL A 116 -33.93 -6.52 -3.14
CA VAL A 116 -34.53 -7.34 -2.07
C VAL A 116 -33.50 -8.31 -1.48
N MET A 117 -32.74 -9.01 -2.34
CA MET A 117 -31.69 -9.93 -1.90
C MET A 117 -30.60 -9.23 -1.08
N LYS A 118 -30.20 -8.00 -1.46
CA LYS A 118 -29.19 -7.20 -0.75
C LYS A 118 -29.57 -6.95 0.71
N HIS A 119 -30.84 -6.72 0.98
CA HIS A 119 -31.34 -6.37 2.32
C HIS A 119 -31.69 -7.58 3.19
N LEU A 120 -31.68 -8.79 2.62
CA LEU A 120 -31.96 -10.01 3.37
C LEU A 120 -30.71 -10.50 4.12
N PRO A 121 -30.79 -10.74 5.44
CA PRO A 121 -29.67 -11.24 6.23
C PRO A 121 -29.28 -12.67 5.82
N LYS A 122 -30.26 -13.47 5.38
CA LYS A 122 -30.06 -14.83 4.86
C LYS A 122 -30.97 -15.07 3.67
N VAL A 123 -30.40 -15.09 2.48
CA VAL A 123 -31.09 -15.46 1.24
C VAL A 123 -31.24 -16.99 1.19
N PRO A 124 -32.39 -17.53 0.76
CA PRO A 124 -32.57 -18.97 0.61
C PRO A 124 -31.50 -19.62 -0.27
N GLU A 125 -30.88 -20.70 0.23
CA GLU A 125 -29.76 -21.38 -0.45
C GLU A 125 -30.09 -21.83 -1.88
N LYS A 126 -31.33 -22.25 -2.13
CA LYS A 126 -31.80 -22.64 -3.48
C LYS A 126 -31.64 -21.47 -4.47
N LYS A 127 -31.97 -20.25 -4.04
CA LYS A 127 -31.88 -19.03 -4.87
C LYS A 127 -30.42 -18.62 -5.07
N LEU A 128 -29.59 -18.72 -4.02
CA LEU A 128 -28.15 -18.46 -4.12
C LEU A 128 -27.45 -19.40 -5.12
N LYS A 129 -27.81 -20.70 -5.13
CA LYS A 129 -27.27 -21.67 -6.12
C LYS A 129 -27.63 -21.29 -7.55
N LEU A 130 -28.86 -20.82 -7.79
CA LEU A 130 -29.30 -20.36 -9.12
C LEU A 130 -28.53 -19.11 -9.57
N VAL A 131 -28.31 -18.16 -8.66
CA VAL A 131 -27.50 -16.97 -8.93
C VAL A 131 -26.05 -17.33 -9.20
N MET A 132 -25.47 -18.24 -8.42
CA MET A 132 -24.08 -18.67 -8.58
C MET A 132 -23.84 -19.42 -9.91
N ALA A 133 -24.84 -20.15 -10.40
CA ALA A 133 -24.76 -20.86 -11.68
C ALA A 133 -24.81 -19.93 -12.90
N ASP A 134 -25.30 -18.70 -12.75
CA ASP A 134 -25.47 -17.73 -13.83
C ASP A 134 -24.50 -16.55 -13.65
N LYS A 135 -23.53 -16.43 -14.57
CA LYS A 135 -22.47 -15.41 -14.49
C LYS A 135 -23.00 -13.98 -14.54
N GLU A 136 -24.09 -13.72 -15.26
CA GLU A 136 -24.66 -12.38 -15.38
C GLU A 136 -25.37 -11.99 -14.08
N LEU A 137 -26.17 -12.92 -13.53
CA LEU A 137 -26.83 -12.72 -12.24
C LEU A 137 -25.80 -12.53 -11.12
N TYR A 138 -24.78 -13.38 -11.05
CA TYR A 138 -23.72 -13.25 -10.06
C TYR A 138 -22.99 -11.91 -10.16
N ARG A 139 -22.66 -11.44 -11.37
CA ARG A 139 -22.00 -10.12 -11.55
C ARG A 139 -22.87 -8.97 -11.06
N ALA A 140 -24.16 -9.00 -11.37
CA ALA A 140 -25.14 -7.97 -10.99
C ALA A 140 -25.46 -7.95 -9.48
N CYS A 141 -25.16 -9.02 -8.75
CA CYS A 141 -25.41 -9.07 -7.30
C CYS A 141 -24.57 -8.07 -6.51
N ALA A 142 -25.22 -7.47 -5.51
CA ALA A 142 -24.55 -6.67 -4.50
C ALA A 142 -23.57 -7.53 -3.67
N VAL A 143 -22.56 -6.88 -3.10
CA VAL A 143 -21.50 -7.56 -2.32
C VAL A 143 -22.10 -8.29 -1.11
N GLU A 144 -23.14 -7.76 -0.49
CA GLU A 144 -23.85 -8.39 0.63
C GLU A 144 -24.42 -9.77 0.29
N VAL A 145 -24.92 -9.95 -0.93
CA VAL A 145 -25.40 -11.24 -1.44
C VAL A 145 -24.21 -12.15 -1.74
N LYS A 146 -23.17 -11.61 -2.40
CA LYS A 146 -21.97 -12.36 -2.72
C LYS A 146 -21.26 -12.88 -1.47
N ARG A 147 -21.23 -12.13 -0.37
CA ARG A 147 -20.71 -12.58 0.95
C ARG A 147 -21.39 -13.85 1.44
N GLN A 148 -22.70 -13.96 1.26
CA GLN A 148 -23.46 -15.15 1.65
C GLN A 148 -23.12 -16.37 0.78
N ILE A 149 -22.67 -16.16 -0.46
CA ILE A 149 -22.17 -17.23 -1.34
C ILE A 149 -20.73 -17.60 -0.96
N TRP A 150 -19.87 -16.60 -0.76
CA TRP A 150 -18.45 -16.75 -0.49
C TRP A 150 -18.15 -17.48 0.82
N GLN A 151 -18.95 -17.25 1.87
CA GLN A 151 -18.72 -17.85 3.20
C GLN A 151 -18.74 -19.39 3.18
N ASP A 152 -19.38 -19.99 2.18
CA ASP A 152 -19.48 -21.44 1.99
C ASP A 152 -18.73 -21.92 0.72
N ASN A 153 -18.09 -21.01 -0.04
CA ASN A 153 -17.38 -21.31 -1.29
C ASN A 153 -15.99 -20.66 -1.31
N GLN A 154 -15.02 -21.28 -0.66
CA GLN A 154 -13.65 -20.74 -0.53
C GLN A 154 -12.94 -20.52 -1.86
N ALA A 155 -13.10 -21.43 -2.82
CA ALA A 155 -12.47 -21.30 -4.14
C ALA A 155 -12.95 -20.04 -4.87
N LEU A 156 -14.27 -19.84 -4.93
CA LEU A 156 -14.86 -18.67 -5.58
C LEU A 156 -14.43 -17.36 -4.91
N PHE A 157 -14.39 -17.32 -3.57
CA PHE A 157 -13.89 -16.14 -2.87
C PHE A 157 -12.41 -15.90 -3.12
N GLY A 158 -11.61 -16.96 -3.17
CA GLY A 158 -10.19 -16.89 -3.52
C GLY A 158 -9.96 -16.31 -4.92
N ASP A 159 -10.80 -16.68 -5.90
CA ASP A 159 -10.73 -16.15 -7.27
C ASP A 159 -11.02 -14.65 -7.34
N GLU A 160 -11.93 -14.14 -6.49
CA GLU A 160 -12.25 -12.70 -6.41
C GLU A 160 -11.17 -11.89 -5.66
N VAL A 161 -10.58 -12.47 -4.61
CA VAL A 161 -9.60 -11.80 -3.74
C VAL A 161 -8.18 -11.82 -4.35
N SER A 162 -7.79 -12.91 -5.01
CA SER A 162 -6.43 -13.11 -5.54
C SER A 162 -5.94 -11.99 -6.47
N PRO A 163 -6.74 -11.46 -7.42
CA PRO A 163 -6.35 -10.31 -8.23
C PRO A 163 -6.05 -9.06 -7.39
N LEU A 164 -6.86 -8.78 -6.36
CA LEU A 164 -6.65 -7.65 -5.46
C LEU A 164 -5.34 -7.81 -4.67
N LEU A 165 -5.05 -9.01 -4.17
CA LEU A 165 -3.81 -9.28 -3.45
C LEU A 165 -2.58 -9.09 -4.34
N LYS A 166 -2.64 -9.51 -5.60
CA LYS A 166 -1.55 -9.27 -6.58
C LYS A 166 -1.40 -7.79 -6.89
N GLN A 167 -2.51 -7.09 -7.14
CA GLN A 167 -2.51 -5.64 -7.38
C GLN A 167 -1.84 -4.89 -6.22
N TYR A 168 -2.18 -5.23 -4.97
CA TYR A 168 -1.59 -4.57 -3.79
C TYR A 168 -0.06 -4.71 -3.75
N ILE A 169 0.48 -5.90 -4.03
CA ILE A 169 1.92 -6.12 -4.05
C ILE A 169 2.59 -5.28 -5.13
N LEU A 170 2.04 -5.28 -6.35
CA LEU A 170 2.56 -4.47 -7.46
C LEU A 170 2.55 -2.97 -7.14
N GLU A 171 1.50 -2.46 -6.46
CA GLU A 171 1.44 -1.06 -6.02
C GLU A 171 2.56 -0.74 -5.00
N LYS A 172 2.86 -1.63 -4.06
CA LYS A 172 3.96 -1.43 -3.08
C LYS A 172 5.33 -1.49 -3.74
N GLU A 173 5.55 -2.43 -4.64
CA GLU A 173 6.79 -2.53 -5.42
C GLU A 173 6.99 -1.27 -6.29
N SER A 174 5.94 -0.83 -6.98
CA SER A 174 5.98 0.42 -7.76
C SER A 174 6.33 1.63 -6.90
N ALA A 175 5.81 1.72 -5.66
CA ALA A 175 6.13 2.81 -4.75
C ALA A 175 7.61 2.80 -4.34
N LEU A 176 8.22 1.63 -4.13
CA LEU A 176 9.65 1.49 -3.83
C LEU A 176 10.54 1.92 -5.00
N PHE A 177 10.06 1.76 -6.24
CA PHE A 177 10.78 2.10 -7.47
C PHE A 177 10.41 3.45 -8.10
N SER A 178 9.66 4.32 -7.40
CA SER A 178 9.28 5.66 -7.87
C SER A 178 10.50 6.48 -8.35
N THR A 179 10.35 7.23 -9.44
CA THR A 179 11.42 8.05 -10.02
C THR A 179 11.78 9.26 -9.14
N GLU A 180 10.86 9.70 -8.28
CA GLU A 180 11.12 10.79 -7.34
C GLU A 180 11.94 10.30 -6.13
N LEU A 181 13.19 10.76 -6.04
CA LEU A 181 14.04 10.56 -4.87
C LEU A 181 13.84 11.70 -3.90
N SER A 182 13.07 11.45 -2.83
CA SER A 182 12.82 12.43 -1.78
C SER A 182 12.86 11.80 -0.40
N VAL A 183 13.61 12.41 0.51
CA VAL A 183 13.57 12.03 1.94
C VAL A 183 12.23 12.39 2.58
N LEU A 184 11.56 13.44 2.08
CA LEU A 184 10.27 13.92 2.60
C LEU A 184 9.08 13.11 2.04
N HIS A 185 9.22 12.61 0.82
CA HIS A 185 8.20 11.86 0.09
C HIS A 185 8.73 10.48 -0.33
N ASN A 186 9.15 9.68 0.65
CA ASN A 186 9.54 8.26 0.49
C ASN A 186 8.38 7.28 0.77
N PHE A 187 8.64 5.98 0.59
CA PHE A 187 7.71 4.87 0.86
C PHE A 187 6.99 4.92 2.23
N PHE A 188 7.66 5.38 3.29
CA PHE A 188 7.10 5.50 4.64
C PHE A 188 6.38 6.84 4.91
N SER A 189 6.25 7.70 3.91
CA SER A 189 5.62 9.01 4.05
C SER A 189 4.09 8.96 4.25
N PRO A 190 3.34 8.10 3.54
CA PRO A 190 1.91 8.01 3.72
C PRO A 190 1.52 7.61 5.15
N SER A 191 0.63 8.41 5.75
CA SER A 191 0.08 8.11 7.07
C SER A 191 -0.72 6.80 7.06
N PRO A 192 -0.83 6.07 8.18
CA PRO A 192 -1.62 4.85 8.22
C PRO A 192 -3.06 5.03 7.71
N LYS A 193 -3.70 6.14 8.07
CA LYS A 193 -5.05 6.48 7.59
C LYS A 193 -5.10 6.62 6.07
N THR A 194 -4.12 7.29 5.47
CA THR A 194 -4.01 7.46 4.01
C THR A 194 -3.82 6.12 3.31
N ARG A 195 -2.96 5.24 3.84
CA ARG A 195 -2.70 3.93 3.20
C ARG A 195 -3.96 3.06 3.14
N ARG A 196 -4.79 3.12 4.19
CA ARG A 196 -6.07 2.39 4.24
C ARG A 196 -7.11 2.90 3.25
N GLN A 197 -6.96 4.10 2.69
CA GLN A 197 -7.83 4.59 1.61
C GLN A 197 -7.49 4.02 0.24
N GLY A 198 -6.43 3.19 0.13
CA GLY A 198 -6.09 2.51 -1.11
C GLY A 198 -7.23 1.61 -1.61
N GLU A 199 -7.38 1.55 -2.93
CA GLU A 199 -8.50 0.87 -3.59
C GLU A 199 -8.62 -0.60 -3.16
N VAL A 200 -7.49 -1.32 -3.12
CA VAL A 200 -7.47 -2.73 -2.70
C VAL A 200 -7.97 -2.91 -1.27
N VAL A 201 -7.48 -2.10 -0.32
CA VAL A 201 -7.86 -2.20 1.09
C VAL A 201 -9.36 -1.93 1.24
N GLN A 202 -9.86 -0.85 0.62
CA GLN A 202 -11.27 -0.50 0.66
C GLN A 202 -12.16 -1.59 0.07
N LYS A 203 -11.77 -2.17 -1.08
CA LYS A 203 -12.49 -3.30 -1.70
C LYS A 203 -12.49 -4.53 -0.81
N LEU A 204 -11.36 -4.92 -0.24
CA LEU A 204 -11.28 -6.08 0.67
C LEU A 204 -12.12 -5.87 1.93
N THR A 205 -12.05 -4.68 2.53
CA THR A 205 -12.90 -4.29 3.67
C THR A 205 -14.38 -4.40 3.31
N GLN A 206 -14.77 -3.91 2.12
CA GLN A 206 -16.13 -4.06 1.62
C GLN A 206 -16.49 -5.53 1.35
N MET A 207 -15.60 -6.33 0.78
CA MET A 207 -15.86 -7.75 0.52
C MET A 207 -16.07 -8.54 1.82
N VAL A 208 -15.27 -8.28 2.85
CA VAL A 208 -15.40 -8.94 4.17
C VAL A 208 -16.63 -8.44 4.93
N GLY A 209 -16.85 -7.13 5.00
CA GLY A 209 -17.91 -6.52 5.80
C GLY A 209 -17.84 -6.94 7.26
N LYS A 210 -18.94 -7.49 7.79
CA LYS A 210 -19.04 -7.98 9.18
C LYS A 210 -18.84 -9.50 9.31
N ASN A 211 -18.50 -10.20 8.23
CA ASN A 211 -18.46 -11.66 8.21
C ASN A 211 -17.09 -12.17 8.69
N VAL A 212 -17.06 -12.71 9.91
CA VAL A 212 -15.84 -13.24 10.54
C VAL A 212 -15.21 -14.39 9.73
N LYS A 213 -16.01 -15.28 9.13
CA LYS A 213 -15.47 -16.38 8.31
C LYS A 213 -14.70 -15.86 7.10
N LEU A 214 -15.25 -14.85 6.40
CA LEU A 214 -14.57 -14.25 5.25
C LEU A 214 -13.28 -13.53 5.67
N TYR A 215 -13.30 -12.85 6.82
CA TYR A 215 -12.10 -12.25 7.39
C TYR A 215 -11.01 -13.31 7.65
N ASP A 216 -11.36 -14.40 8.32
CA ASP A 216 -10.44 -15.51 8.61
C ASP A 216 -9.88 -16.16 7.33
N MET A 217 -10.70 -16.28 6.29
CA MET A 217 -10.27 -16.77 4.98
C MET A 217 -9.24 -15.83 4.33
N VAL A 218 -9.45 -14.51 4.39
CA VAL A 218 -8.44 -13.54 3.91
C VAL A 218 -7.16 -13.69 4.71
N LEU A 219 -7.23 -13.78 6.04
CA LEU A 219 -6.03 -14.00 6.87
C LEU A 219 -5.29 -15.29 6.52
N GLN A 220 -6.02 -16.38 6.22
CA GLN A 220 -5.42 -17.63 5.76
C GLN A 220 -4.73 -17.47 4.41
N PHE A 221 -5.33 -16.74 3.47
CA PHE A 221 -4.70 -16.43 2.19
C PHE A 221 -3.42 -15.60 2.38
N LEU A 222 -3.45 -14.58 3.23
CA LEU A 222 -2.27 -13.75 3.54
C LEU A 222 -1.14 -14.58 4.17
N ARG A 223 -1.44 -15.45 5.14
CA ARG A 223 -0.44 -16.38 5.74
C ARG A 223 0.16 -17.30 4.67
N THR A 224 -0.69 -17.89 3.83
CA THR A 224 -0.24 -18.81 2.76
C THR A 224 0.66 -18.11 1.75
N LEU A 225 0.28 -16.90 1.31
CA LEU A 225 1.05 -16.13 0.36
C LEU A 225 2.34 -15.60 0.97
N PHE A 226 2.32 -15.15 2.22
CA PHE A 226 3.52 -14.76 2.96
C PHE A 226 4.55 -15.89 3.02
N LEU A 227 4.12 -17.12 3.37
CA LEU A 227 5.00 -18.28 3.39
C LEU A 227 5.56 -18.62 2.01
N ARG A 228 4.70 -18.67 0.99
CA ARG A 228 5.08 -19.10 -0.38
C ARG A 228 5.97 -18.10 -1.12
N THR A 229 5.72 -16.81 -0.94
CA THR A 229 6.38 -15.74 -1.71
C THR A 229 7.47 -15.03 -0.94
N ARG A 230 7.49 -15.15 0.40
CA ARG A 230 8.33 -14.35 1.31
C ARG A 230 8.12 -12.85 1.20
N ASN A 231 6.99 -12.40 0.63
CA ASN A 231 6.71 -10.97 0.49
C ASN A 231 6.07 -10.40 1.77
N VAL A 232 6.80 -9.53 2.44
CA VAL A 232 6.41 -8.90 3.71
C VAL A 232 5.23 -7.93 3.58
N HIS A 233 4.87 -7.48 2.37
CA HIS A 233 3.73 -6.57 2.19
C HIS A 233 2.38 -7.24 2.46
N TYR A 234 2.30 -8.58 2.48
CA TYR A 234 1.11 -9.28 2.99
C TYR A 234 0.90 -9.05 4.49
N CYS A 235 1.98 -8.83 5.25
CA CYS A 235 1.91 -8.42 6.64
C CYS A 235 1.38 -7.00 6.80
N THR A 236 1.80 -6.07 5.94
CA THR A 236 1.22 -4.72 5.87
C THR A 236 -0.28 -4.78 5.59
N LEU A 237 -0.70 -5.58 4.59
CA LEU A 237 -2.10 -5.72 4.23
C LEU A 237 -2.95 -6.31 5.37
N ARG A 238 -2.39 -7.27 6.13
CA ARG A 238 -3.04 -7.80 7.34
C ARG A 238 -3.36 -6.68 8.33
N ALA A 239 -2.36 -5.85 8.66
CA ALA A 239 -2.52 -4.74 9.60
C ALA A 239 -3.51 -3.68 9.07
N GLU A 240 -3.38 -3.31 7.79
CA GLU A 240 -4.23 -2.30 7.15
C GLU A 240 -5.69 -2.74 7.05
N LEU A 241 -5.97 -4.02 6.76
CA LEU A 241 -7.32 -4.57 6.72
C LEU A 241 -7.99 -4.53 8.09
N LEU A 242 -7.28 -4.98 9.14
CA LEU A 242 -7.80 -4.96 10.51
C LEU A 242 -8.10 -3.53 10.96
N MET A 243 -7.18 -2.60 10.69
CA MET A 243 -7.39 -1.20 11.04
C MET A 243 -8.43 -0.51 10.16
N SER A 244 -8.65 -0.95 8.91
CA SER A 244 -9.73 -0.44 8.07
C SER A 244 -11.11 -0.89 8.58
N LEU A 245 -11.22 -2.10 9.12
CA LEU A 245 -12.44 -2.59 9.76
C LEU A 245 -12.71 -1.87 11.09
N HIS A 246 -11.64 -1.55 11.84
CA HIS A 246 -11.72 -0.71 13.03
C HIS A 246 -12.23 0.69 12.70
N ASP A 247 -11.70 1.34 11.64
CA ASP A 247 -12.12 2.68 11.22
C ASP A 247 -13.61 2.73 10.80
N LEU A 248 -14.21 1.58 10.44
CA LEU A 248 -15.63 1.43 10.10
C LEU A 248 -16.49 0.90 11.27
N ASP A 249 -15.94 0.84 12.48
CA ASP A 249 -16.61 0.36 13.70
C ASP A 249 -17.18 -1.07 13.57
N VAL A 250 -16.48 -1.96 12.85
CA VAL A 250 -16.88 -3.37 12.70
C VAL A 250 -16.50 -4.16 13.95
N GLY A 251 -17.30 -4.00 15.01
CA GLY A 251 -17.10 -4.67 16.29
C GLY A 251 -17.11 -6.19 16.23
N ASP A 252 -17.88 -6.79 15.31
CA ASP A 252 -17.98 -8.25 15.12
C ASP A 252 -16.62 -8.91 14.85
N ILE A 253 -15.71 -8.20 14.16
CA ILE A 253 -14.36 -8.68 13.86
C ILE A 253 -13.36 -8.15 14.88
N CYS A 254 -13.39 -6.85 15.18
CA CYS A 254 -12.38 -6.22 16.05
C CYS A 254 -12.37 -6.77 17.48
N THR A 255 -13.51 -7.25 17.98
CA THR A 255 -13.60 -7.83 19.33
C THR A 255 -13.06 -9.26 19.42
N VAL A 256 -13.05 -9.98 18.29
CA VAL A 256 -12.64 -11.37 18.20
C VAL A 256 -11.17 -11.50 17.79
N ASP A 257 -10.66 -10.57 16.97
CA ASP A 257 -9.25 -10.59 16.57
C ASP A 257 -8.32 -10.28 17.77
N PRO A 258 -7.45 -11.23 18.17
CA PRO A 258 -6.60 -11.08 19.34
C PRO A 258 -5.48 -10.04 19.15
N CYS A 259 -5.17 -9.67 17.91
CA CYS A 259 -4.15 -8.69 17.55
C CYS A 259 -4.71 -7.26 17.44
N HIS A 260 -6.03 -7.05 17.56
CA HIS A 260 -6.66 -5.73 17.37
C HIS A 260 -6.03 -4.63 18.22
N LYS A 261 -5.98 -4.80 19.55
CA LYS A 261 -5.45 -3.79 20.46
C LYS A 261 -3.95 -3.54 20.24
N PHE A 262 -3.20 -4.59 19.98
CA PHE A 262 -1.77 -4.50 19.68
C PHE A 262 -1.52 -3.72 18.39
N THR A 263 -2.21 -4.08 17.31
CA THR A 263 -2.12 -3.40 16.01
C THR A 263 -2.53 -1.94 16.14
N TRP A 264 -3.58 -1.63 16.90
CA TRP A 264 -4.02 -0.26 17.12
C TRP A 264 -2.98 0.58 17.88
N CYS A 265 -2.35 0.01 18.91
CA CYS A 265 -1.26 0.65 19.64
C CYS A 265 -0.05 0.89 18.73
N LEU A 266 0.33 -0.11 17.93
CA LEU A 266 1.43 -0.02 16.98
C LEU A 266 1.15 0.99 15.85
N ASP A 267 -0.09 1.09 15.37
CA ASP A 267 -0.53 2.07 14.36
C ASP A 267 -0.32 3.51 14.85
N ALA A 268 -0.52 3.75 16.15
CA ALA A 268 -0.22 5.04 16.78
C ALA A 268 1.29 5.33 16.77
N CYS A 269 2.13 4.36 17.12
CA CYS A 269 3.58 4.49 17.04
C CYS A 269 4.07 4.76 15.60
N ILE A 270 3.50 4.05 14.61
CA ILE A 270 3.85 4.24 13.20
C ILE A 270 3.48 5.66 12.73
N ARG A 271 2.32 6.17 13.14
CA ARG A 271 1.89 7.55 12.85
C ARG A 271 2.87 8.58 13.46
N GLU A 272 3.31 8.35 14.68
CA GLU A 272 4.22 9.24 15.42
C GLU A 272 5.70 9.02 15.03
N ARG A 273 6.00 7.95 14.29
CA ARG A 273 7.36 7.52 13.89
C ARG A 273 8.30 7.34 15.09
N PHE A 274 7.73 6.96 16.22
CA PHE A 274 8.44 6.76 17.47
C PHE A 274 7.62 5.87 18.42
N VAL A 275 8.32 5.13 19.28
CA VAL A 275 7.73 4.36 20.37
C VAL A 275 8.20 4.98 21.69
N ASP A 276 7.31 5.69 22.39
CA ASP A 276 7.61 6.21 23.72
C ASP A 276 7.50 5.13 24.81
N SER A 277 7.99 5.42 26.02
CA SER A 277 7.99 4.48 27.16
C SER A 277 6.58 4.06 27.63
N LYS A 278 5.53 4.83 27.32
CA LYS A 278 4.15 4.45 27.66
C LYS A 278 3.65 3.41 26.66
N ARG A 279 3.80 3.67 25.37
CA ARG A 279 3.43 2.77 24.28
C ARG A 279 4.25 1.49 24.31
N ALA A 280 5.54 1.59 24.62
CA ALA A 280 6.41 0.45 24.90
C ALA A 280 5.76 -0.48 25.94
N ARG A 281 5.42 0.04 27.13
CA ARG A 281 4.77 -0.76 28.17
C ARG A 281 3.41 -1.34 27.77
N GLU A 282 2.60 -0.60 26.99
CA GLU A 282 1.34 -1.13 26.44
C GLU A 282 1.59 -2.31 25.49
N LEU A 283 2.51 -2.17 24.52
CA LEU A 283 2.91 -3.23 23.58
C LEU A 283 3.47 -4.45 24.32
N GLN A 284 4.30 -4.23 25.34
CA GLN A 284 4.81 -5.29 26.19
C GLN A 284 3.68 -6.02 26.92
N GLY A 285 2.73 -5.29 27.51
CA GLY A 285 1.59 -5.87 28.21
C GLY A 285 0.73 -6.76 27.32
N PHE A 286 0.60 -6.44 26.03
CA PHE A 286 -0.10 -7.29 25.07
C PHE A 286 0.67 -8.59 24.77
N LEU A 287 2.00 -8.52 24.59
CA LEU A 287 2.84 -9.70 24.37
C LEU A 287 2.87 -10.62 25.59
N ASP A 288 3.12 -10.05 26.78
CA ASP A 288 3.18 -10.81 28.03
C ASP A 288 1.79 -11.34 28.44
N GLY A 289 0.71 -10.76 27.89
CA GLY A 289 -0.67 -11.19 28.07
C GLY A 289 -1.09 -12.43 27.27
N VAL A 290 -0.24 -12.93 26.36
CA VAL A 290 -0.52 -14.14 25.58
C VAL A 290 -0.54 -15.37 26.50
N LYS A 291 -1.71 -16.00 26.64
CA LYS A 291 -1.91 -17.12 27.56
C LYS A 291 -1.34 -18.42 26.99
N LYS A 292 -0.88 -19.30 27.89
CA LYS A 292 -0.54 -20.70 27.54
C LYS A 292 -1.72 -21.37 26.85
N GLY A 293 -1.47 -22.00 25.70
CA GLY A 293 -2.50 -22.59 24.84
C GLY A 293 -3.11 -21.64 23.79
N GLN A 294 -2.79 -20.34 23.82
CA GLN A 294 -3.14 -19.37 22.78
C GLN A 294 -1.89 -18.86 22.04
N GLU A 295 -0.83 -19.67 22.03
CA GLU A 295 0.48 -19.27 21.51
C GLU A 295 0.42 -18.94 20.00
N GLN A 296 -0.54 -19.49 19.26
CA GLN A 296 -0.80 -19.13 17.85
C GLN A 296 -0.97 -17.62 17.61
N VAL A 297 -1.47 -16.88 18.61
CA VAL A 297 -1.58 -15.41 18.56
C VAL A 297 -0.20 -14.77 18.34
N LEU A 298 0.87 -15.36 18.88
CA LEU A 298 2.23 -14.88 18.69
C LEU A 298 2.65 -14.91 17.20
N GLY A 299 2.18 -15.89 16.44
CA GLY A 299 2.39 -15.94 14.98
C GLY A 299 1.73 -14.76 14.28
N ASP A 300 0.51 -14.42 14.66
CA ASP A 300 -0.20 -13.28 14.08
C ASP A 300 0.41 -11.93 14.49
N LEU A 301 0.80 -11.78 15.76
CA LEU A 301 1.53 -10.60 16.25
C LEU A 301 2.89 -10.46 15.54
N SER A 302 3.58 -11.57 15.30
CA SER A 302 4.83 -11.57 14.55
C SER A 302 4.63 -11.11 13.11
N MET A 303 3.55 -11.52 12.43
CA MET A 303 3.22 -10.95 11.11
C MET A 303 3.04 -9.45 11.19
N ILE A 304 2.23 -8.94 12.15
CA ILE A 304 2.02 -7.50 12.30
C ILE A 304 3.35 -6.76 12.54
N LEU A 305 4.27 -7.34 13.31
CA LEU A 305 5.61 -6.77 13.53
C LEU A 305 6.56 -6.91 12.33
N CYS A 306 6.33 -7.88 11.45
CA CYS A 306 7.06 -8.08 10.21
C CYS A 306 6.66 -7.06 9.12
N ASP A 307 5.60 -6.27 9.34
CA ASP A 307 5.24 -5.14 8.49
C ASP A 307 6.43 -4.16 8.36
N PRO A 308 6.88 -3.82 7.14
CA PRO A 308 7.91 -2.81 6.92
C PRO A 308 7.71 -1.50 7.69
N PHE A 309 6.47 -1.03 7.85
CA PHE A 309 6.22 0.22 8.60
C PHE A 309 6.49 0.05 10.10
N ALA A 310 6.17 -1.12 10.66
CA ALA A 310 6.50 -1.48 12.03
C ALA A 310 8.02 -1.59 12.22
N ILE A 311 8.71 -2.36 11.36
CA ILE A 311 10.17 -2.50 11.40
C ILE A 311 10.85 -1.13 11.32
N ASN A 312 10.46 -0.29 10.35
CA ASN A 312 11.02 1.06 10.22
C ASN A 312 10.81 1.92 11.47
N THR A 313 9.64 1.86 12.09
CA THR A 313 9.34 2.63 13.31
C THR A 313 10.16 2.13 14.50
N LEU A 314 10.25 0.81 14.68
CA LEU A 314 11.00 0.18 15.77
C LEU A 314 12.51 0.41 15.62
N SER A 315 13.06 0.26 14.41
CA SER A 315 14.48 0.49 14.14
C SER A 315 14.85 1.97 14.32
N LEU A 316 14.03 2.91 13.83
CA LEU A 316 14.26 4.34 14.07
C LEU A 316 14.19 4.71 15.56
N SER A 317 13.26 4.11 16.31
CA SER A 317 13.15 4.31 17.76
C SER A 317 14.37 3.73 18.49
N THR A 318 14.86 2.57 18.04
CA THR A 318 16.08 1.93 18.56
C THR A 318 17.29 2.85 18.40
N ILE A 319 17.51 3.43 17.21
CA ILE A 319 18.60 4.37 16.98
C ILE A 319 18.47 5.61 17.86
N ARG A 320 17.26 6.18 18.00
CA ARG A 320 17.03 7.35 18.85
C ARG A 320 17.34 7.05 20.32
N HIS A 321 16.89 5.93 20.84
CA HIS A 321 17.21 5.53 22.20
C HIS A 321 18.72 5.31 22.39
N LEU A 322 19.43 4.70 21.43
CA LEU A 322 20.89 4.58 21.53
C LEU A 322 21.58 5.95 21.66
N GLN A 323 21.11 6.97 20.93
CA GLN A 323 21.63 8.34 21.05
C GLN A 323 21.28 9.01 22.40
N GLU A 324 20.09 8.77 22.91
CA GLU A 324 19.68 9.22 24.26
C GLU A 324 20.55 8.58 25.33
N LEU A 325 20.84 7.28 25.23
CA LEU A 325 21.70 6.56 26.17
C LEU A 325 23.13 7.09 26.17
N VAL A 326 23.68 7.45 25.01
CA VAL A 326 24.97 8.14 24.90
C VAL A 326 24.93 9.47 25.64
N SER A 327 23.84 10.24 25.46
CA SER A 327 23.66 11.55 26.09
C SER A 327 23.47 11.45 27.61
N GLN A 328 22.95 10.33 28.10
CA GLN A 328 22.69 10.05 29.52
C GLN A 328 23.81 9.25 30.19
N GLU A 329 24.86 8.87 29.46
CA GLU A 329 25.97 8.03 29.95
C GLU A 329 25.51 6.68 30.53
N THR A 330 24.44 6.12 29.96
CA THR A 330 23.83 4.85 30.38
C THR A 330 24.10 3.72 29.39
N LEU A 331 24.19 2.47 29.88
CA LEU A 331 24.46 1.33 29.01
C LEU A 331 23.18 0.76 28.39
N PRO A 332 23.25 0.16 27.18
CA PRO A 332 22.09 -0.45 26.50
C PRO A 332 21.32 -1.46 27.33
N ARG A 333 22.02 -2.27 28.13
CA ARG A 333 21.42 -3.31 28.98
C ARG A 333 20.54 -2.77 30.11
N ASP A 334 20.74 -1.51 30.49
CA ASP A 334 20.03 -0.88 31.60
C ASP A 334 18.75 -0.16 31.13
N SER A 335 18.50 -0.14 29.81
CA SER A 335 17.32 0.47 29.21
C SER A 335 16.24 -0.58 28.89
N PRO A 336 15.15 -0.67 29.69
CA PRO A 336 14.08 -1.63 29.44
C PRO A 336 13.34 -1.36 28.13
N ASP A 337 13.20 -0.08 27.76
CA ASP A 337 12.54 0.33 26.52
C ASP A 337 13.33 -0.15 25.30
N LEU A 338 14.66 0.00 25.31
CA LEU A 338 15.53 -0.50 24.24
C LEU A 338 15.45 -2.04 24.11
N LEU A 339 15.50 -2.76 25.23
CA LEU A 339 15.38 -4.22 25.23
C LEU A 339 14.04 -4.69 24.69
N LEU A 340 12.96 -3.96 24.97
CA LEU A 340 11.65 -4.25 24.41
C LEU A 340 11.60 -4.02 22.90
N LEU A 341 12.17 -2.92 22.39
CA LEU A 341 12.22 -2.65 20.96
C LEU A 341 12.95 -3.76 20.20
N LEU A 342 14.08 -4.24 20.75
CA LEU A 342 14.83 -5.36 20.19
C LEU A 342 14.03 -6.67 20.25
N ARG A 343 13.28 -6.91 21.33
CA ARG A 343 12.35 -8.06 21.43
C ARG A 343 11.25 -8.01 20.37
N LEU A 344 10.64 -6.85 20.15
CA LEU A 344 9.61 -6.64 19.11
C LEU A 344 10.18 -6.84 17.71
N LEU A 345 11.35 -6.28 17.41
CA LEU A 345 12.05 -6.50 16.15
C LEU A 345 12.39 -7.97 15.95
N ALA A 346 12.89 -8.65 16.98
CA ALA A 346 13.26 -10.08 16.91
C ALA A 346 12.04 -10.93 16.57
N LEU A 347 10.91 -10.63 17.20
CA LEU A 347 9.65 -11.32 16.94
C LEU A 347 9.17 -11.09 15.50
N GLY A 348 9.22 -9.85 14.99
CA GLY A 348 8.85 -9.53 13.61
C GLY A 348 9.77 -10.17 12.57
N GLN A 349 11.08 -10.20 12.82
CA GLN A 349 12.04 -10.88 11.94
C GLN A 349 11.83 -12.40 11.91
N GLY A 350 11.48 -13.01 13.05
CA GLY A 350 11.18 -14.43 13.17
C GLY A 350 9.80 -14.85 12.65
N ALA A 351 8.98 -13.93 12.13
CA ALA A 351 7.59 -14.22 11.78
C ALA A 351 7.44 -15.35 10.77
N TRP A 352 8.30 -15.40 9.74
CA TRP A 352 8.25 -16.46 8.73
C TRP A 352 8.50 -17.83 9.36
N ASP A 353 9.57 -17.96 10.16
CA ASP A 353 9.95 -19.22 10.81
C ASP A 353 8.88 -19.68 11.82
N LEU A 354 8.27 -18.75 12.56
CA LEU A 354 7.20 -19.05 13.52
C LEU A 354 5.97 -19.63 12.84
N ILE A 355 5.57 -19.05 11.70
CA ILE A 355 4.38 -19.47 10.97
C ILE A 355 4.66 -20.76 10.18
N ASP A 356 5.85 -20.93 9.62
CA ASP A 356 6.22 -22.14 8.88
C ASP A 356 6.35 -23.35 9.83
N SER A 357 7.10 -23.18 10.93
CA SER A 357 7.34 -24.25 11.89
C SER A 357 6.14 -24.57 12.79
N GLN A 358 5.19 -23.63 12.92
CA GLN A 358 4.08 -23.69 13.88
C GLN A 358 4.55 -23.80 15.35
N VAL A 359 5.81 -23.43 15.64
CA VAL A 359 6.37 -23.39 16.99
C VAL A 359 6.33 -21.95 17.48
N PHE A 360 5.26 -21.59 18.18
CA PHE A 360 5.01 -20.21 18.61
C PHE A 360 5.74 -19.85 19.90
N LYS A 361 7.05 -19.62 19.79
CA LYS A 361 7.90 -19.20 20.90
C LYS A 361 8.69 -17.96 20.54
N GLU A 362 8.88 -17.07 21.50
CA GLU A 362 9.69 -15.89 21.27
C GLU A 362 11.15 -16.26 20.94
N PRO A 363 11.74 -15.62 19.92
CA PRO A 363 13.16 -15.81 19.61
C PRO A 363 14.04 -15.40 20.78
N LYS A 364 15.08 -16.21 21.06
CA LYS A 364 16.07 -15.85 22.07
C LYS A 364 16.96 -14.74 21.52
N MET A 365 17.03 -13.62 22.23
CA MET A 365 17.96 -12.54 21.92
C MET A 365 19.38 -12.90 22.37
N GLU A 366 20.34 -12.69 21.48
CA GLU A 366 21.74 -12.98 21.77
C GLU A 366 22.35 -11.93 22.70
N ALA A 367 23.01 -12.38 23.77
CA ALA A 367 23.60 -11.47 24.75
C ALA A 367 24.71 -10.58 24.15
N GLU A 368 25.42 -11.08 23.12
CA GLU A 368 26.49 -10.33 22.45
C GLU A 368 25.97 -9.11 21.67
N LEU A 369 24.72 -9.16 21.19
CA LEU A 369 24.07 -8.01 20.56
C LEU A 369 24.05 -6.82 21.55
N ILE A 370 23.54 -7.06 22.76
CA ILE A 370 23.37 -6.01 23.77
C ILE A 370 24.70 -5.60 24.40
N THR A 371 25.59 -6.56 24.65
CA THR A 371 26.81 -6.33 25.44
C THR A 371 28.02 -5.94 24.61
N ARG A 372 28.02 -6.19 23.28
CA ARG A 372 29.15 -5.86 22.39
C ARG A 372 28.71 -4.99 21.22
N PHE A 373 27.71 -5.42 20.45
CA PHE A 373 27.33 -4.70 19.22
C PHE A 373 26.73 -3.31 19.49
N LEU A 374 25.74 -3.20 20.39
CA LEU A 374 25.13 -1.90 20.70
C LEU A 374 26.13 -0.91 21.33
N PRO A 375 26.99 -1.29 22.28
CA PRO A 375 28.06 -0.42 22.77
C PRO A 375 29.05 0.00 21.66
N MET A 376 29.32 -0.87 20.69
CA MET A 376 30.16 -0.54 19.53
C MET A 376 29.50 0.52 18.64
N LEU A 377 28.19 0.40 18.36
CA LEU A 377 27.43 1.45 17.68
C LEU A 377 27.45 2.77 18.46
N MET A 378 27.26 2.72 19.79
CA MET A 378 27.36 3.90 20.64
C MET A 378 28.74 4.55 20.56
N SER A 379 29.82 3.76 20.47
CA SER A 379 31.17 4.29 20.31
C SER A 379 31.34 5.07 19.00
N PHE A 380 30.68 4.65 17.91
CA PHE A 380 30.68 5.40 16.66
C PHE A 380 29.92 6.73 16.79
N VAL A 381 28.81 6.75 17.54
CA VAL A 381 28.08 7.99 17.84
C VAL A 381 28.96 8.95 18.63
N VAL A 382 29.72 8.45 19.59
CA VAL A 382 30.68 9.26 20.37
C VAL A 382 31.79 9.79 19.47
N ASP A 383 32.42 8.94 18.65
CA ASP A 383 33.44 9.36 17.67
C ASP A 383 32.93 10.51 16.79
N ASP A 384 31.69 10.38 16.28
CA ASP A 384 31.04 11.39 15.45
C ASP A 384 30.79 12.70 16.21
N HIS A 385 30.30 12.63 17.45
CA HIS A 385 30.09 13.82 18.28
C HIS A 385 31.40 14.51 18.62
N THR A 386 32.43 13.76 19.03
CA THR A 386 33.75 14.29 19.36
C THR A 386 34.39 14.99 18.16
N PHE A 387 34.34 14.36 16.98
CA PHE A 387 34.86 14.98 15.76
C PHE A 387 34.11 16.27 15.39
N ASN A 388 32.78 16.29 15.50
CA ASN A 388 31.98 17.47 15.21
C ASN A 388 32.24 18.64 16.18
N VAL A 389 32.53 18.34 17.46
CA VAL A 389 32.91 19.36 18.44
C VAL A 389 34.30 19.91 18.11
N ASP A 390 35.27 19.04 17.82
CA ASP A 390 36.64 19.43 17.49
C ASP A 390 36.71 20.37 16.26
N GLN A 391 35.92 20.07 15.21
CA GLN A 391 35.86 20.93 14.03
C GLN A 391 35.38 22.36 14.31
N LYS A 392 34.59 22.54 15.37
CA LYS A 392 34.03 23.84 15.81
C LYS A 392 34.94 24.61 16.77
N LEU A 393 36.04 24.01 17.25
CA LEU A 393 36.97 24.69 18.15
C LEU A 393 37.71 25.84 17.43
N PRO A 394 38.10 26.91 18.16
CA PRO A 394 38.95 27.98 17.63
C PRO A 394 40.26 27.44 17.06
N ALA A 395 40.78 28.06 16.00
CA ALA A 395 41.97 27.59 15.28
C ALA A 395 43.23 27.45 16.17
N GLU A 396 43.29 28.18 17.29
CA GLU A 396 44.38 28.14 18.27
C GLU A 396 44.38 26.87 19.16
N GLU A 397 43.23 26.19 19.26
CA GLU A 397 43.04 24.96 20.07
C GLU A 397 42.93 23.68 19.21
N LYS A 398 42.97 23.81 17.88
CA LYS A 398 42.84 22.67 16.95
C LYS A 398 44.07 21.78 16.97
N ALA A 399 43.97 20.63 17.62
CA ALA A 399 44.83 19.50 17.30
C ALA A 399 44.43 18.95 15.91
N PRO A 400 45.36 18.41 15.10
CA PRO A 400 45.00 17.72 13.87
C PRO A 400 44.30 16.40 14.20
N VAL A 401 42.97 16.43 14.36
CA VAL A 401 42.15 15.23 14.59
C VAL A 401 41.74 14.62 13.26
N VAL A 402 42.27 13.43 12.98
CA VAL A 402 41.87 12.63 11.83
C VAL A 402 40.61 11.85 12.19
N TYR A 403 39.59 11.89 11.33
CA TYR A 403 38.37 11.11 11.54
C TYR A 403 38.70 9.60 11.62
N PRO A 404 38.16 8.84 12.59
CA PRO A 404 38.40 7.40 12.69
C PRO A 404 37.81 6.67 11.47
N SER A 405 38.64 6.36 10.48
CA SER A 405 38.21 5.71 9.22
C SER A 405 38.20 4.19 9.30
N THR A 406 38.75 3.61 10.38
CA THR A 406 38.81 2.15 10.55
C THR A 406 37.48 1.59 11.06
N LEU A 407 37.02 0.53 10.39
CA LEU A 407 35.87 -0.26 10.81
C LEU A 407 36.36 -1.50 11.57
N PRO A 408 35.97 -1.72 12.84
CA PRO A 408 36.34 -2.92 13.57
C PRO A 408 35.83 -4.19 12.89
N GLU A 409 36.69 -5.21 12.74
CA GLU A 409 36.32 -6.49 12.12
C GLU A 409 35.12 -7.17 12.83
N SER A 410 35.05 -7.02 14.15
CA SER A 410 33.93 -7.50 14.96
C SER A 410 32.59 -6.89 14.53
N PHE A 411 32.57 -5.61 14.11
CA PHE A 411 31.35 -4.96 13.64
C PHE A 411 30.86 -5.61 12.35
N THR A 412 31.75 -5.78 11.37
CA THR A 412 31.44 -6.44 10.10
C THR A 412 30.94 -7.87 10.33
N LYS A 413 31.58 -8.62 11.24
CA LYS A 413 31.15 -9.96 11.61
C LYS A 413 29.72 -9.98 12.18
N PHE A 414 29.36 -9.02 13.04
CA PHE A 414 27.98 -8.90 13.53
C PHE A 414 26.98 -8.63 12.40
N LEU A 415 27.31 -7.75 11.44
CA LEU A 415 26.43 -7.47 10.30
C LEU A 415 26.26 -8.69 9.37
N GLN A 416 27.24 -9.58 9.29
CA GLN A 416 27.21 -10.79 8.46
C GLN A 416 26.46 -11.94 9.13
N GLU A 417 26.66 -12.15 10.43
CA GLU A 417 26.18 -13.34 11.13
C GLU A 417 24.84 -13.13 11.84
N GLN A 418 24.52 -11.89 12.25
CA GLN A 418 23.34 -11.60 13.06
C GLN A 418 22.36 -10.67 12.34
N ARG A 419 21.17 -11.21 12.05
CA ARG A 419 20.08 -10.47 11.40
C ARG A 419 19.69 -9.17 12.13
N MET A 420 19.62 -9.22 13.46
CA MET A 420 19.23 -8.07 14.27
C MET A 420 20.29 -6.96 14.25
N ALA A 421 21.56 -7.35 14.40
CA ALA A 421 22.67 -6.41 14.31
C ALA A 421 22.74 -5.75 12.93
N CYS A 422 22.52 -6.55 11.88
CA CYS A 422 22.42 -6.05 10.51
C CYS A 422 21.31 -5.00 10.36
N GLU A 423 20.08 -5.29 10.78
CA GLU A 423 18.96 -4.35 10.70
C GLU A 423 19.25 -3.02 11.42
N VAL A 424 19.69 -3.09 12.68
CA VAL A 424 20.01 -1.90 13.48
C VAL A 424 21.18 -1.14 12.85
N GLY A 425 22.22 -1.83 12.37
CA GLY A 425 23.35 -1.23 11.67
C GLY A 425 22.95 -0.51 10.39
N LEU A 426 22.06 -1.11 9.58
CA LEU A 426 21.53 -0.49 8.37
C LEU A 426 20.74 0.79 8.68
N TYR A 427 19.89 0.77 9.72
CA TYR A 427 19.17 1.97 10.14
C TYR A 427 20.09 3.04 10.73
N TYR A 428 21.20 2.65 11.36
CA TYR A 428 22.25 3.59 11.74
C TYR A 428 22.90 4.25 10.52
N VAL A 429 23.21 3.50 9.46
CA VAL A 429 23.71 4.05 8.20
C VAL A 429 22.72 5.03 7.58
N LEU A 430 21.43 4.69 7.55
CA LEU A 430 20.38 5.61 7.07
C LEU A 430 20.32 6.89 7.92
N HIS A 431 20.49 6.76 9.24
CA HIS A 431 20.49 7.88 10.15
C HIS A 431 21.65 8.85 9.89
N ILE A 432 22.89 8.36 9.83
CA ILE A 432 24.07 9.21 9.56
C ILE A 432 24.02 9.85 8.16
N THR A 433 23.48 9.13 7.17
CA THR A 433 23.32 9.65 5.80
C THR A 433 22.33 10.81 5.80
N LYS A 434 21.22 10.71 6.54
CA LYS A 434 20.26 11.81 6.72
C LYS A 434 20.86 13.02 7.44
N GLN A 435 21.82 12.80 8.35
CA GLN A 435 22.58 13.86 9.01
C GLN A 435 23.65 14.50 8.11
N ARG A 436 23.81 14.04 6.86
CA ARG A 436 24.83 14.49 5.91
C ARG A 436 26.26 14.25 6.41
N ASN A 437 26.48 13.25 7.26
CA ASN A 437 27.81 12.91 7.75
C ASN A 437 28.52 11.96 6.76
N LYS A 438 29.24 12.53 5.81
CA LYS A 438 29.95 11.75 4.78
C LYS A 438 31.07 10.87 5.34
N ASN A 439 31.77 11.34 6.39
CA ASN A 439 32.91 10.62 6.96
C ASN A 439 32.45 9.32 7.63
N ALA A 440 31.37 9.40 8.42
CA ALA A 440 30.75 8.23 9.02
C ALA A 440 30.20 7.26 7.97
N LEU A 441 29.57 7.80 6.91
CA LEU A 441 29.08 6.96 5.82
C LEU A 441 30.22 6.18 5.16
N LEU A 442 31.31 6.86 4.78
CA LEU A 442 32.48 6.22 4.17
C LEU A 442 33.13 5.17 5.08
N ARG A 443 33.14 5.39 6.41
CA ARG A 443 33.62 4.41 7.39
C ARG A 443 32.79 3.12 7.39
N LEU A 444 31.47 3.23 7.26
CA LEU A 444 30.54 2.10 7.39
C LEU A 444 30.26 1.38 6.07
N LEU A 445 30.40 2.05 4.92
CA LEU A 445 30.11 1.49 3.59
C LEU A 445 30.79 0.14 3.32
N PRO A 446 32.08 -0.09 3.65
CA PRO A 446 32.73 -1.38 3.43
C PRO A 446 32.04 -2.53 4.16
N GLY A 447 31.45 -2.28 5.34
CA GLY A 447 30.72 -3.28 6.11
C GLY A 447 29.35 -3.66 5.51
N LEU A 448 28.87 -2.94 4.51
CA LEU A 448 27.56 -3.20 3.89
C LEU A 448 27.61 -4.15 2.69
N VAL A 449 28.81 -4.41 2.15
CA VAL A 449 29.00 -5.26 0.96
C VAL A 449 28.57 -6.69 1.23
N GLU A 450 28.88 -7.20 2.41
CA GLU A 450 28.52 -8.55 2.86
C GLU A 450 27.71 -8.42 4.15
N THR A 451 26.41 -8.61 4.06
CA THR A 451 25.48 -8.51 5.18
C THR A 451 24.61 -9.75 5.29
N PHE A 452 24.04 -9.99 6.48
CA PHE A 452 23.17 -11.12 6.76
C PHE A 452 22.06 -11.20 5.71
N GLY A 453 22.02 -12.28 4.95
CA GLY A 453 20.98 -12.51 3.94
C GLY A 453 20.83 -11.37 2.93
N ASP A 454 21.91 -10.63 2.63
CA ASP A 454 21.90 -9.52 1.68
C ASP A 454 20.93 -8.37 2.02
N LEU A 455 20.63 -8.15 3.31
CA LEU A 455 19.68 -7.13 3.75
C LEU A 455 20.04 -5.70 3.30
N ALA A 456 21.34 -5.39 3.16
CA ALA A 456 21.82 -4.13 2.60
C ALA A 456 21.41 -3.90 1.14
N PHE A 457 20.95 -4.93 0.44
CA PHE A 457 20.48 -4.88 -0.94
C PHE A 457 18.97 -5.09 -1.06
N SER A 458 18.23 -5.04 0.05
CA SER A 458 16.76 -5.06 0.05
C SER A 458 16.19 -3.76 -0.53
N ASP A 459 15.06 -3.84 -1.23
CA ASP A 459 14.47 -2.67 -1.91
C ASP A 459 14.06 -1.55 -0.95
N ILE A 460 13.59 -1.91 0.24
CA ILE A 460 13.21 -0.94 1.27
C ILE A 460 14.43 -0.15 1.72
N PHE A 461 15.54 -0.84 2.06
CA PHE A 461 16.76 -0.16 2.49
C PHE A 461 17.36 0.69 1.36
N LEU A 462 17.48 0.13 0.15
CA LEU A 462 18.05 0.85 -0.99
C LEU A 462 17.23 2.07 -1.38
N HIS A 463 15.90 1.98 -1.33
CA HIS A 463 15.01 3.13 -1.55
C HIS A 463 15.26 4.25 -0.54
N LEU A 464 15.42 3.91 0.75
CA LEU A 464 15.73 4.90 1.79
C LEU A 464 17.15 5.45 1.69
N LEU A 465 18.11 4.61 1.35
CA LEU A 465 19.51 4.99 1.21
C LEU A 465 19.67 5.94 0.03
N THR A 466 19.17 5.59 -1.16
CA THR A 466 19.23 6.45 -2.35
C THR A 466 18.52 7.78 -2.14
N GLY A 467 17.35 7.78 -1.49
CA GLY A 467 16.67 9.01 -1.10
C GLY A 467 17.51 9.87 -0.14
N SER A 468 18.19 9.25 0.82
CA SER A 468 19.05 9.96 1.79
C SER A 468 20.36 10.45 1.16
N LEU A 469 20.93 9.70 0.22
CA LEU A 469 22.13 10.07 -0.55
C LEU A 469 21.91 11.32 -1.41
N ALA A 470 20.67 11.57 -1.86
CA ALA A 470 20.34 12.81 -2.55
C ALA A 470 20.59 14.07 -1.70
N LEU A 471 20.62 13.97 -0.36
CA LEU A 471 20.99 15.07 0.53
C LEU A 471 22.50 15.40 0.51
N LEU A 472 23.32 14.50 -0.02
CA LEU A 472 24.78 14.62 -0.17
C LEU A 472 25.17 14.98 -1.61
N ALA A 473 24.27 15.59 -2.40
CA ALA A 473 24.48 15.87 -3.82
C ALA A 473 25.80 16.57 -4.14
N ASP A 474 26.29 17.48 -3.27
CA ASP A 474 27.54 18.19 -3.48
C ASP A 474 28.79 17.29 -3.36
N GLU A 475 28.71 16.20 -2.60
CA GLU A 475 29.80 15.25 -2.41
C GLU A 475 30.04 14.35 -3.63
N PHE A 476 29.05 14.23 -4.53
CA PHE A 476 29.17 13.47 -5.77
C PHE A 476 30.13 14.12 -6.79
N ALA A 477 30.53 15.38 -6.57
CA ALA A 477 31.59 16.01 -7.36
C ALA A 477 32.99 15.44 -7.03
N LEU A 478 33.15 14.78 -5.87
CA LEU A 478 34.41 14.19 -5.44
C LEU A 478 34.54 12.75 -5.98
N GLU A 479 35.63 12.48 -6.70
CA GLU A 479 35.87 11.14 -7.27
C GLU A 479 36.02 10.06 -6.19
N ASP A 480 36.70 10.36 -5.09
CA ASP A 480 36.92 9.40 -3.98
C ASP A 480 35.61 8.96 -3.32
N PHE A 481 34.67 9.91 -3.15
CA PHE A 481 33.34 9.63 -2.61
C PHE A 481 32.55 8.75 -3.58
N CYS A 482 32.54 9.08 -4.87
CA CYS A 482 31.90 8.28 -5.91
C CYS A 482 32.50 6.87 -6.01
N SER A 483 33.82 6.74 -5.95
CA SER A 483 34.49 5.44 -5.98
C SER A 483 34.11 4.57 -4.78
N SER A 484 34.14 5.15 -3.58
CA SER A 484 33.78 4.39 -2.37
C SER A 484 32.33 3.93 -2.39
N LEU A 485 31.42 4.76 -2.88
CA LEU A 485 29.98 4.47 -2.92
C LEU A 485 29.60 3.52 -4.08
N PHE A 486 30.01 3.85 -5.30
CA PHE A 486 29.63 3.05 -6.46
C PHE A 486 30.52 1.82 -6.60
N ASP A 487 31.84 1.99 -6.71
CA ASP A 487 32.76 0.88 -6.92
C ASP A 487 32.83 -0.02 -5.67
N GLY A 488 32.86 0.59 -4.48
CA GLY A 488 33.00 -0.10 -3.20
C GLY A 488 31.72 -0.73 -2.65
N PHE A 489 30.52 -0.27 -3.04
CA PHE A 489 29.25 -0.81 -2.55
C PHE A 489 28.30 -1.22 -3.67
N PHE A 490 27.78 -0.28 -4.47
CA PHE A 490 26.70 -0.62 -5.43
C PHE A 490 27.12 -1.59 -6.55
N LEU A 491 28.26 -1.35 -7.19
CA LEU A 491 28.74 -2.15 -8.33
C LEU A 491 29.25 -3.53 -7.91
N THR A 492 29.54 -3.75 -6.62
CA THR A 492 29.90 -5.09 -6.12
C THR A 492 28.73 -6.07 -6.26
N ALA A 493 27.49 -5.60 -6.14
CA ALA A 493 26.28 -6.40 -6.18
C ALA A 493 25.42 -6.21 -7.45
N SER A 494 25.50 -5.04 -8.11
CA SER A 494 24.71 -4.70 -9.30
C SER A 494 24.70 -5.78 -10.41
N PRO A 495 25.84 -6.43 -10.76
CA PRO A 495 25.85 -7.45 -11.81
C PRO A 495 25.03 -8.70 -11.49
N ARG A 496 24.83 -9.00 -10.19
CA ARG A 496 24.09 -10.18 -9.72
C ARG A 496 22.64 -9.86 -9.35
N LYS A 497 22.33 -8.58 -9.14
CA LYS A 497 21.05 -8.13 -8.55
C LYS A 497 20.46 -6.97 -9.33
N GLU A 498 19.44 -7.30 -10.12
CA GLU A 498 18.75 -6.33 -10.97
C GLU A 498 18.14 -5.17 -10.17
N ASN A 499 17.63 -5.43 -8.96
CA ASN A 499 17.03 -4.40 -8.14
C ASN A 499 18.06 -3.33 -7.70
N VAL A 500 19.29 -3.74 -7.34
CA VAL A 500 20.40 -2.81 -7.06
C VAL A 500 20.68 -1.94 -8.27
N HIS A 501 20.75 -2.54 -9.46
CA HIS A 501 20.95 -1.82 -10.72
C HIS A 501 19.86 -0.75 -10.92
N ARG A 502 18.58 -1.08 -10.70
CA ARG A 502 17.47 -0.11 -10.80
C ARG A 502 17.62 1.06 -9.83
N HIS A 503 17.99 0.80 -8.56
CA HIS A 503 18.19 1.86 -7.56
C HIS A 503 19.38 2.77 -7.91
N VAL A 504 20.46 2.21 -8.46
CA VAL A 504 21.62 3.00 -8.92
C VAL A 504 21.25 3.90 -10.10
N LEU A 505 20.55 3.38 -11.11
CA LEU A 505 20.10 4.17 -12.25
C LEU A 505 19.15 5.30 -11.80
N ARG A 506 18.24 5.02 -10.86
CA ARG A 506 17.38 6.05 -10.25
C ARG A 506 18.18 7.15 -9.55
N LEU A 507 19.21 6.78 -8.79
CA LEU A 507 20.11 7.74 -8.15
C LEU A 507 20.80 8.63 -9.17
N LEU A 508 21.34 8.04 -10.24
CA LEU A 508 22.02 8.77 -11.31
C LEU A 508 21.06 9.67 -12.11
N LEU A 509 19.83 9.22 -12.40
CA LEU A 509 18.83 10.07 -13.05
C LEU A 509 18.61 11.39 -12.30
N HIS A 510 18.69 11.38 -10.97
CA HIS A 510 18.56 12.59 -10.16
C HIS A 510 19.88 13.36 -10.01
N LEU A 511 21.01 12.67 -9.81
CA LEU A 511 22.28 13.29 -9.42
C LEU A 511 23.29 13.47 -10.56
N HIS A 512 23.03 12.98 -11.78
CA HIS A 512 23.95 13.07 -12.92
C HIS A 512 24.58 14.47 -13.16
N PRO A 513 23.93 15.63 -12.91
CA PRO A 513 24.58 16.93 -13.12
C PRO A 513 25.69 17.24 -12.11
N ARG A 514 25.72 16.52 -10.97
CA ARG A 514 26.63 16.73 -9.85
C ARG A 514 27.70 15.66 -9.73
N VAL A 515 27.57 14.55 -10.45
CA VAL A 515 28.56 13.47 -10.47
C VAL A 515 29.80 13.92 -11.25
N ALA A 516 30.99 13.60 -10.74
CA ALA A 516 32.24 13.83 -11.45
C ALA A 516 32.19 13.26 -12.90
N PRO A 517 32.50 14.04 -13.96
CA PRO A 517 32.29 13.61 -15.35
C PRO A 517 33.01 12.30 -15.72
N SER A 518 34.27 12.15 -15.30
CA SER A 518 35.08 10.93 -15.46
C SER A 518 34.40 9.70 -14.87
N LYS A 519 33.80 9.85 -13.69
CA LYS A 519 33.04 8.79 -13.01
C LYS A 519 31.70 8.53 -13.67
N LEU A 520 31.01 9.56 -14.14
CA LEU A 520 29.73 9.40 -14.83
C LEU A 520 29.87 8.58 -16.12
N GLU A 521 30.91 8.84 -16.91
CA GLU A 521 31.23 8.03 -18.11
C GLU A 521 31.58 6.57 -17.76
N ALA A 522 32.36 6.36 -16.70
CA ALA A 522 32.69 5.01 -16.22
C ALA A 522 31.44 4.25 -15.74
N LEU A 523 30.55 4.92 -15.02
CA LEU A 523 29.30 4.37 -14.52
C LEU A 523 28.33 4.05 -15.66
N GLN A 524 28.23 4.90 -16.69
CA GLN A 524 27.41 4.63 -17.86
C GLN A 524 27.85 3.33 -18.56
N LYS A 525 29.16 3.11 -18.72
CA LYS A 525 29.69 1.85 -19.27
C LYS A 525 29.46 0.66 -18.35
N ALA A 526 29.66 0.84 -17.04
CA ALA A 526 29.50 -0.25 -16.07
C ALA A 526 28.05 -0.69 -15.86
N LEU A 527 27.09 0.21 -16.10
CA LEU A 527 25.65 -0.02 -15.95
C LEU A 527 24.95 -0.32 -17.28
N GLU A 528 25.70 -0.56 -18.36
CA GLU A 528 25.11 -0.90 -19.65
C GLU A 528 24.27 -2.19 -19.53
N PRO A 529 22.97 -2.16 -19.89
CA PRO A 529 22.10 -3.31 -19.75
C PRO A 529 22.55 -4.44 -20.68
N THR A 530 22.61 -5.66 -20.14
CA THR A 530 22.91 -6.85 -20.93
C THR A 530 21.64 -7.39 -21.60
N GLY A 531 21.77 -8.34 -22.53
CA GLY A 531 20.63 -9.02 -23.14
C GLY A 531 19.67 -9.66 -22.12
N GLN A 532 20.18 -10.05 -20.96
CA GLN A 532 19.43 -10.67 -19.85
C GLN A 532 18.77 -9.65 -18.90
N SER A 533 19.07 -8.37 -19.03
CA SER A 533 18.48 -7.33 -18.16
C SER A 533 16.99 -7.15 -18.45
N GLY A 534 16.20 -6.97 -17.39
CA GLY A 534 14.77 -6.70 -17.48
C GLY A 534 14.47 -5.37 -18.16
N GLU A 535 13.22 -5.24 -18.61
CA GLU A 535 12.73 -4.08 -19.37
C GLU A 535 12.85 -2.78 -18.56
N ALA A 536 12.54 -2.82 -17.26
CA ALA A 536 12.63 -1.65 -16.38
C ALA A 536 14.06 -1.09 -16.26
N VAL A 537 15.10 -1.93 -16.30
CA VAL A 537 16.50 -1.47 -16.30
C VAL A 537 16.85 -0.81 -17.62
N LYS A 538 16.43 -1.42 -18.74
CA LYS A 538 16.66 -0.87 -20.09
C LYS A 538 16.01 0.49 -20.26
N GLU A 539 14.78 0.64 -19.75
CA GLU A 539 14.05 1.91 -19.77
C GLU A 539 14.77 2.98 -18.93
N LEU A 540 15.14 2.68 -17.69
CA LEU A 540 15.87 3.61 -16.82
C LEU A 540 17.22 4.02 -17.40
N TYR A 541 17.94 3.09 -18.04
CA TYR A 541 19.21 3.36 -18.72
C TYR A 541 19.00 4.27 -19.95
N SER A 542 17.96 4.03 -20.75
CA SER A 542 17.61 4.89 -21.88
C SER A 542 17.29 6.31 -21.43
N GLN A 543 16.48 6.45 -20.37
CA GLN A 543 16.15 7.75 -19.77
C GLN A 543 17.41 8.48 -19.27
N LEU A 544 18.39 7.75 -18.73
CA LEU A 544 19.66 8.34 -18.30
C LEU A 544 20.45 8.86 -19.50
N GLY A 545 20.52 8.09 -20.60
CA GLY A 545 21.15 8.52 -21.85
C GLY A 545 20.55 9.82 -22.39
N GLU A 546 19.22 9.91 -22.47
CA GLU A 546 18.52 11.12 -22.92
C GLU A 546 18.82 12.34 -22.03
N LYS A 547 18.95 12.14 -20.72
CA LYS A 547 19.29 13.21 -19.77
C LYS A 547 20.73 13.69 -19.92
N LEU A 548 21.66 12.78 -20.21
CA LEU A 548 23.06 13.13 -20.44
C LEU A 548 23.24 13.94 -21.74
N GLU A 549 22.55 13.55 -22.82
CA GLU A 549 22.55 14.30 -24.08
C GLU A 549 22.02 15.73 -23.90
N GLN A 550 20.92 15.89 -23.14
CA GLN A 550 20.37 17.21 -22.80
C GLN A 550 21.36 18.09 -22.00
N LEU A 551 22.21 17.46 -21.18
CA LEU A 551 23.18 18.15 -20.34
C LEU A 551 24.38 18.62 -21.16
N ASP A 552 24.84 17.82 -22.13
CA ASP A 552 25.90 18.20 -23.06
C ASP A 552 25.46 19.31 -24.03
N HIS A 553 24.20 19.31 -24.47
CA HIS A 553 23.63 20.42 -25.26
C HIS A 553 23.45 21.73 -24.47
N ARG A 554 23.49 21.69 -23.13
CA ARG A 554 23.41 22.88 -22.26
C ARG A 554 24.77 23.52 -21.97
N LYS A 555 25.90 22.90 -22.34
CA LYS A 555 27.21 23.57 -22.30
C LYS A 555 27.23 24.67 -23.38
N PRO A 556 27.57 25.93 -23.05
CA PRO A 556 27.62 26.99 -24.05
C PRO A 556 28.71 26.67 -25.08
N SER A 557 28.37 26.79 -26.37
CA SER A 557 29.33 26.74 -27.47
C SER A 557 30.53 27.66 -27.21
N PRO A 558 31.75 27.31 -27.65
CA PRO A 558 32.95 28.10 -27.41
C PRO A 558 32.79 29.52 -27.99
N ALA A 559 33.31 30.48 -27.24
CA ALA A 559 33.28 31.92 -27.46
C ALA A 559 33.16 32.35 -28.94
N GLN A 560 32.11 33.10 -29.24
CA GLN A 560 32.15 34.00 -30.39
C GLN A 560 33.30 34.97 -30.16
N SER A 561 34.19 35.01 -31.16
CA SER A 561 35.34 35.90 -31.28
C SER A 561 35.07 37.32 -30.78
N ALA A 562 36.00 37.84 -29.98
CA ALA A 562 36.02 39.21 -29.51
C ALA A 562 35.74 40.22 -30.66
N GLU A 563 34.66 40.99 -30.54
CA GLU A 563 34.53 42.27 -31.23
C GLU A 563 35.47 43.30 -30.56
N PRO A 564 36.14 44.17 -31.34
CA PRO A 564 37.08 45.14 -30.80
C PRO A 564 36.34 46.20 -29.96
N PRO A 565 37.00 46.78 -28.93
CA PRO A 565 36.33 47.69 -28.01
C PRO A 565 35.91 48.98 -28.73
N ALA A 566 34.63 49.32 -28.61
CA ALA A 566 34.11 50.62 -29.02
C ALA A 566 34.72 51.72 -28.11
N LEU A 567 35.29 52.74 -28.75
CA LEU A 567 35.79 53.95 -28.12
C LEU A 567 34.70 54.62 -27.27
N GLU A 568 34.88 54.65 -25.94
CA GLU A 568 34.08 55.49 -25.06
C GLU A 568 34.48 56.97 -25.25
N LEU A 569 33.54 57.77 -25.75
CA LEU A 569 33.61 59.24 -25.72
C LEU A 569 33.16 59.73 -24.33
N PRO A 570 33.85 60.72 -23.72
CA PRO A 570 33.50 61.19 -22.38
C PRO A 570 32.27 62.10 -22.43
N LEU A 571 31.24 61.77 -21.65
CA LEU A 571 30.12 62.67 -21.36
C LEU A 571 30.52 63.68 -20.27
N PRO A 572 30.19 64.98 -20.42
CA PRO A 572 30.56 66.00 -19.46
C PRO A 572 29.65 66.02 -18.22
N SER A 573 30.28 66.26 -17.06
CA SER A 573 29.69 66.39 -15.73
C SER A 573 28.74 67.58 -15.60
N VAL A 574 27.53 67.36 -15.10
CA VAL A 574 26.60 68.42 -14.67
C VAL A 574 26.70 68.60 -13.14
N PRO A 575 26.91 69.82 -12.61
CA PRO A 575 26.98 70.06 -11.18
C PRO A 575 25.58 70.18 -10.54
N ALA A 576 25.45 69.66 -9.32
CA ALA A 576 24.29 69.84 -8.46
C ALA A 576 24.17 71.29 -7.95
N PRO A 577 22.96 71.87 -7.84
CA PRO A 577 22.77 73.17 -7.22
C PRO A 577 22.61 73.06 -5.70
N ALA A 578 23.35 73.91 -4.99
CA ALA A 578 23.16 74.22 -3.57
C ALA A 578 21.85 74.98 -3.34
N GLY A 579 21.21 74.73 -2.19
CA GLY A 579 19.84 75.11 -1.91
C GLY A 579 19.54 76.58 -1.61
N LEU A 580 18.23 76.83 -1.54
CA LEU A 580 17.52 77.67 -0.57
C LEU A 580 16.16 77.01 -0.30
#